data_AF-A0A520I8V4-F1
#
_entry.id   AF-A0A520I8V4-F1
#
_cell.length_a   1.000
_cell.length_b   1.000
_cell.length_c   1.000
_cell.angle_alpha   90.00
_cell.angle_beta   90.00
_cell.angle_gamma   90.00
#
_symmetry.space_group_name_H-M   'P 1'
#
loop_
_entity.id
_entity.type
_entity.pdbx_description
1 polymer ?
#
loop_
_entity_poly.entity_id
_entity_poly.type
_entity_poly.pdbx_seq_one_letter_code
_entity_poly.pdbx_strand_id
1 'polypeptide(L)'
;WNDSRFDNYLNNEHTQLVLNPDVTTRFRGVMEKCSMCVQRIQAGKLQAKIEKRPLRDGEVKVACQQTCSANAIVFGNRNDPNSEVSKALKSERTYYVLEELNVKPGIGYQVKVRNTGTESLA
;
A
#
# COMPACT_ATOMS: atom_id res chain seq x y z
N TRP A 1 12.68 -20.18 -28.58
CA TRP A 1 12.68 -19.97 -27.11
C TRP A 1 11.35 -20.50 -26.56
N ASN A 2 11.16 -21.82 -26.64
CA ASN A 2 9.98 -22.55 -26.18
C ASN A 2 10.51 -23.82 -25.53
N ASP A 3 10.87 -23.73 -24.26
CA ASP A 3 11.38 -24.84 -23.47
C ASP A 3 10.24 -25.25 -22.53
N SER A 4 9.79 -26.50 -22.66
CA SER A 4 8.67 -27.08 -21.89
C SER A 4 8.91 -27.11 -20.38
N ARG A 5 10.15 -26.85 -19.94
CA ARG A 5 10.47 -26.67 -18.50
C ARG A 5 9.97 -25.34 -17.94
N PHE A 6 9.61 -24.39 -18.79
CA PHE A 6 9.17 -23.04 -18.41
C PHE A 6 7.79 -22.70 -18.97
N ASP A 7 6.91 -23.70 -19.12
CA ASP A 7 5.49 -23.44 -19.30
C ASP A 7 5.00 -22.63 -18.10
N ASN A 8 4.82 -21.33 -18.31
CA ASN A 8 4.29 -20.44 -17.29
C ASN A 8 2.90 -20.97 -16.94
N TYR A 9 2.67 -21.29 -15.67
CA TYR A 9 1.33 -21.63 -15.15
C TYR A 9 0.28 -20.52 -15.40
N LEU A 10 0.74 -19.33 -15.80
CA LEU A 10 -0.06 -18.16 -16.23
C LEU A 10 -0.53 -18.22 -17.71
N ASN A 11 -0.02 -19.15 -18.51
CA ASN A 11 -0.39 -19.29 -19.93
C ASN A 11 -1.69 -20.09 -20.13
N ASN A 12 -2.33 -20.57 -19.07
CA ASN A 12 -3.63 -21.23 -19.16
C ASN A 12 -4.71 -20.15 -19.35
N GLU A 13 -5.61 -20.35 -20.33
CA GLU A 13 -6.71 -19.43 -20.65
C GLU A 13 -7.53 -19.03 -19.42
N HIS A 14 -7.77 -19.97 -18.50
CA HIS A 14 -8.51 -19.69 -17.26
C HIS A 14 -7.72 -18.81 -16.28
N THR A 15 -6.40 -18.95 -16.23
CA THR A 15 -5.55 -18.17 -15.31
C THR A 15 -5.40 -16.73 -15.74
N GLN A 16 -5.48 -16.44 -17.05
CA GLN A 16 -5.43 -15.08 -17.56
C GLN A 16 -6.62 -14.23 -17.12
N LEU A 17 -7.78 -14.85 -16.85
CA LEU A 17 -8.99 -14.16 -16.38
C LEU A 17 -8.87 -13.62 -14.94
N VAL A 18 -7.95 -14.18 -14.14
CA VAL A 18 -7.73 -13.75 -12.74
C VAL A 18 -6.81 -12.53 -12.68
N LEU A 19 -6.04 -12.28 -13.73
CA LEU A 19 -5.03 -11.22 -13.75
C LEU A 19 -5.68 -9.86 -13.95
N ASN A 20 -5.22 -8.88 -13.17
CA ASN A 20 -5.65 -7.51 -13.33
C ASN A 20 -5.00 -6.89 -14.60
N PRO A 21 -5.79 -6.40 -15.58
CA PRO A 21 -5.24 -5.78 -16.79
C PRO A 21 -4.44 -4.49 -16.54
N ASP A 22 -4.68 -3.80 -15.42
CA ASP A 22 -4.02 -2.53 -15.10
C ASP A 22 -2.60 -2.72 -14.52
N VAL A 23 -2.17 -3.96 -14.29
CA VAL A 23 -0.85 -4.28 -13.72
C VAL A 23 -0.10 -5.17 -14.69
N THR A 24 1.15 -4.82 -14.96
CA THR A 24 2.00 -5.60 -15.86
C THR A 24 2.36 -6.95 -15.25
N THR A 25 2.16 -8.02 -16.00
CA THR A 25 2.81 -9.30 -15.74
C THR A 25 4.27 -9.18 -16.19
N ARG A 26 5.21 -9.63 -15.34
CA ARG A 26 6.64 -9.47 -15.62
C ARG A 26 7.25 -10.79 -16.06
N PHE A 27 8.24 -10.65 -16.94
CA PHE A 27 9.05 -11.75 -17.39
C PHE A 27 10.22 -12.00 -16.44
N ARG A 28 10.89 -13.14 -16.65
CA ARG A 28 12.04 -13.57 -15.87
C ARG A 28 13.16 -12.52 -15.88
N GLY A 29 13.77 -12.30 -14.71
CA GLY A 29 14.92 -11.40 -14.55
C GLY A 29 14.54 -9.94 -14.28
N VAL A 30 13.26 -9.63 -14.09
CA VAL A 30 12.80 -8.28 -13.73
C VAL A 30 12.53 -8.20 -12.22
N MET A 31 13.16 -7.23 -11.56
CA MET A 31 12.94 -6.99 -10.12
C MET A 31 11.56 -6.39 -9.86
N GLU A 32 10.89 -6.87 -8.81
CA GLU A 32 9.60 -6.35 -8.36
C GLU A 32 9.68 -5.70 -6.98
N LYS A 33 8.76 -4.76 -6.72
CA LYS A 33 8.61 -4.13 -5.41
C LYS A 33 7.19 -3.60 -5.25
N CYS A 34 6.83 -3.27 -4.01
CA CYS A 34 5.61 -2.51 -3.74
C CYS A 34 5.67 -1.15 -4.48
N SER A 35 4.65 -0.91 -5.32
CA SER A 35 4.45 0.34 -6.05
C SER A 35 3.36 1.21 -5.41
N MET A 36 2.92 0.87 -4.20
CA MET A 36 1.79 1.51 -3.50
C MET A 36 0.51 1.55 -4.35
N CYS A 37 0.26 0.47 -5.10
CA CYS A 37 -0.87 0.35 -6.03
C CYS A 37 -0.99 1.56 -6.97
N VAL A 38 0.11 1.88 -7.68
CA VAL A 38 0.16 3.00 -8.64
C VAL A 38 -1.02 3.02 -9.61
N GLN A 39 -1.50 1.86 -10.06
CA GLN A 39 -2.66 1.73 -10.94
C GLN A 39 -3.93 2.37 -10.33
N ARG A 40 -4.19 2.13 -9.04
CA ARG A 40 -5.34 2.72 -8.32
C ARG A 40 -5.16 4.21 -8.09
N ILE A 41 -3.92 4.65 -7.81
CA ILE A 41 -3.59 6.07 -7.63
C ILE A 41 -3.82 6.84 -8.93
N GLN A 42 -3.39 6.30 -10.07
CA GLN A 42 -3.56 6.98 -11.35
C GLN A 42 -5.04 7.05 -11.76
N ALA A 43 -5.81 5.98 -11.56
CA ALA A 43 -7.25 6.00 -11.80
C ALA A 43 -7.97 7.04 -10.93
N GLY A 44 -7.68 7.09 -9.62
CA GLY A 44 -8.27 8.08 -8.72
C GLY A 44 -7.88 9.52 -9.07
N LYS A 45 -6.60 9.75 -9.42
CA LYS A 45 -6.13 11.08 -9.89
C LYS A 45 -6.78 11.48 -11.20
N LEU A 46 -6.98 10.54 -12.13
CA LEU A 46 -7.66 10.80 -13.39
C LEU A 46 -9.10 11.24 -13.16
N GLN A 47 -9.85 10.51 -12.31
CA GLN A 47 -11.23 10.87 -11.98
C GLN A 47 -11.33 12.25 -11.33
N ALA A 48 -10.47 12.54 -10.35
CA ALA A 48 -10.45 13.85 -9.69
C ALA A 48 -10.13 15.00 -10.68
N LYS A 49 -9.22 14.76 -11.64
CA LYS A 49 -8.91 15.73 -12.72
C LYS A 49 -10.10 15.96 -13.66
N ILE A 50 -10.82 14.91 -14.05
CA ILE A 50 -12.03 15.01 -14.88
C ILE A 50 -13.08 15.87 -14.17
N GLU A 51 -13.24 15.66 -12.87
CA GLU A 51 -14.18 16.39 -12.00
C GLU A 51 -13.66 17.78 -11.57
N LYS A 52 -12.48 18.20 -12.04
CA LYS A 52 -11.81 19.48 -11.72
C LYS A 52 -11.69 19.76 -10.21
N ARG A 53 -11.43 18.72 -9.42
CA ARG A 53 -11.26 18.82 -7.97
C ARG A 53 -9.96 18.17 -7.50
N PRO A 54 -9.44 18.52 -6.31
CA PRO A 54 -8.36 17.77 -5.71
C PRO A 54 -8.83 16.36 -5.32
N LEU A 55 -7.86 15.44 -5.25
CA LEU A 55 -8.08 14.09 -4.74
C LEU A 55 -8.42 14.18 -3.25
N ARG A 56 -9.53 13.59 -2.83
CA ARG A 56 -9.95 13.57 -1.42
C ARG A 56 -9.37 12.35 -0.72
N ASP A 57 -9.21 12.46 0.59
CA ASP A 57 -8.76 11.33 1.40
C ASP A 57 -9.79 10.18 1.36
N GLY A 58 -9.30 8.95 1.31
CA GLY A 58 -10.15 7.75 1.21
C GLY A 58 -10.70 7.40 -0.19
N GLU A 59 -10.55 8.26 -1.20
CA GLU A 59 -10.95 7.94 -2.59
C GLU A 59 -10.06 6.89 -3.23
N VAL A 60 -8.79 6.84 -2.84
CA VAL A 60 -7.85 5.80 -3.27
C VAL A 60 -7.53 4.92 -2.08
N LYS A 61 -8.01 3.67 -2.14
CA LYS A 61 -7.65 2.61 -1.18
C LYS A 61 -6.72 1.62 -1.86
N VAL A 62 -5.52 1.45 -1.30
CA VAL A 62 -4.57 0.44 -1.79
C VAL A 62 -5.08 -0.96 -1.45
N ALA A 63 -4.63 -1.98 -2.20
CA ALA A 63 -5.13 -3.34 -2.04
C ALA A 63 -4.91 -3.87 -0.61
N CYS A 64 -3.70 -3.68 -0.06
CA CYS A 64 -3.37 -4.12 1.30
C CYS A 64 -4.16 -3.40 2.40
N GLN A 65 -4.51 -2.13 2.22
CA GLN A 65 -5.40 -1.38 3.13
C GLN A 65 -6.82 -1.93 3.07
N GLN A 66 -7.34 -2.15 1.86
CA GLN A 66 -8.72 -2.61 1.67
C GLN A 66 -8.96 -4.03 2.20
N THR A 67 -7.98 -4.91 2.08
CA THR A 67 -8.09 -6.31 2.53
C THR A 67 -7.89 -6.46 4.04
N CYS A 68 -7.22 -5.51 4.70
CA CYS A 68 -6.95 -5.60 6.13
C CYS A 68 -8.22 -5.35 6.95
N SER A 69 -8.80 -6.41 7.51
CA SER A 69 -9.98 -6.32 8.39
C SER A 69 -9.74 -5.50 9.66
N ALA A 70 -8.49 -5.45 10.14
CA ALA A 70 -8.10 -4.71 11.33
C ALA A 70 -7.79 -3.22 11.06
N ASN A 71 -7.87 -2.75 9.81
CA ASN A 71 -7.51 -1.38 9.41
C ASN A 71 -6.09 -0.96 9.88
N ALA A 72 -5.15 -1.90 9.90
CA ALA A 72 -3.79 -1.64 10.38
C ALA A 72 -2.96 -0.77 9.42
N ILE A 73 -3.32 -0.75 8.14
CA ILE A 73 -2.61 0.00 7.10
C ILE A 73 -3.48 1.17 6.69
N VAL A 74 -2.99 2.38 6.87
CA VAL A 74 -3.65 3.61 6.41
C VAL A 74 -2.82 4.22 5.29
N PHE A 75 -3.45 4.48 4.15
CA PHE A 75 -2.83 5.13 2.99
C PHE A 75 -3.60 6.40 2.62
N GLY A 76 -2.86 7.44 2.21
CA GLY A 76 -3.43 8.77 1.99
C GLY A 76 -2.36 9.80 1.63
N ASN A 77 -2.79 11.06 1.52
CA ASN A 77 -1.91 12.16 1.12
C ASN A 77 -1.25 12.83 2.34
N ARG A 78 0.08 12.67 2.48
CA ARG A 78 0.88 13.31 3.53
C ARG A 78 0.89 14.84 3.47
N ASN A 79 0.67 15.44 2.30
CA ASN A 79 0.69 16.89 2.16
C ASN A 79 -0.62 17.54 2.64
N ASP A 80 -1.69 16.76 2.77
CA ASP A 80 -2.96 17.24 3.35
C ASP A 80 -2.89 17.07 4.87
N PRO A 81 -2.93 18.16 5.68
CA PRO A 81 -2.90 18.05 7.14
C PRO A 81 -4.12 17.35 7.74
N ASN A 82 -5.25 17.32 7.01
CA ASN A 82 -6.50 16.74 7.50
C ASN A 82 -6.61 15.23 7.24
N SER A 83 -5.73 14.67 6.41
CA SER A 83 -5.74 13.25 6.05
C SER A 83 -5.46 12.35 7.26
N GLU A 84 -6.01 11.14 7.23
CA GLU A 84 -5.82 10.15 8.28
C GLU A 84 -4.34 9.79 8.45
N VAL A 85 -3.59 9.70 7.34
CA VAL A 85 -2.14 9.43 7.35
C VAL A 85 -1.35 10.55 8.02
N SER A 86 -1.65 11.83 7.71
CA SER A 86 -0.94 12.96 8.32
C SER A 86 -1.15 13.02 9.83
N LYS A 87 -2.34 12.64 10.31
CA LYS A 87 -2.64 12.54 11.75
C LYS A 87 -1.93 11.35 12.38
N ALA A 88 -1.97 10.18 11.73
CA ALA A 88 -1.29 8.98 12.21
C ALA A 88 0.22 9.18 12.33
N LEU A 89 0.88 9.79 11.33
CA LEU A 89 2.32 10.04 11.33
C LEU A 89 2.78 11.07 12.37
N LYS A 90 1.89 11.93 12.86
CA LYS A 90 2.18 12.89 13.94
C LYS A 90 2.08 12.28 15.34
N SER A 91 1.55 11.06 15.46
CA SER A 91 1.49 10.38 16.75
C SER A 91 2.90 10.11 17.29
N GLU A 92 3.09 10.33 18.59
CA GLU A 92 4.34 10.02 19.31
C GLU A 92 4.76 8.54 19.21
N ARG A 93 3.82 7.67 18.83
CA ARG A 93 4.06 6.23 18.64
C ARG A 93 4.64 5.89 17.27
N THR A 94 4.83 6.87 16.40
CA THR A 94 5.33 6.66 15.04
C THR A 94 6.84 6.61 15.04
N TYR A 95 7.40 5.56 14.45
CA TYR A 95 8.82 5.45 14.16
C TYR A 95 9.02 5.04 12.70
N TYR A 96 10.16 5.40 12.14
CA TYR A 96 10.61 4.98 10.82
C TYR A 96 11.65 3.88 10.97
N VAL A 97 11.67 2.96 10.01
CA VAL A 97 12.62 1.83 10.03
C VAL A 97 13.97 2.33 9.53
N LEU A 98 15.04 2.00 10.27
CA LEU A 98 16.44 2.38 9.97
C LEU A 98 16.63 3.90 9.87
N GLU A 99 16.16 4.64 10.89
CA GLU A 99 16.29 6.09 10.96
C GLU A 99 17.75 6.57 10.96
N GLU A 100 18.67 5.77 11.50
CA GLU A 100 20.10 6.09 11.61
C GLU A 100 20.73 6.31 10.23
N LEU A 101 20.19 5.65 9.20
CA LEU A 101 20.66 5.77 7.81
C LEU A 101 20.08 6.99 7.08
N ASN A 102 19.17 7.75 7.70
CA ASN A 102 18.52 8.93 7.14
C ASN A 102 17.90 8.71 5.74
N VAL A 103 17.36 7.52 5.49
CA VAL A 103 16.74 7.14 4.21
C VAL A 103 15.37 7.80 3.96
N LYS A 104 14.82 8.48 4.97
CA LYS A 104 13.53 9.21 4.95
C LYS A 104 12.42 8.40 4.25
N PRO A 105 12.04 7.25 4.81
CA PRO A 105 11.10 6.36 4.14
C PRO A 105 9.70 6.98 4.10
N GLY A 106 8.94 6.65 3.06
CA GLY A 106 7.56 7.11 2.90
C GLY A 106 6.53 6.40 3.79
N ILE A 107 6.97 5.44 4.61
CA ILE A 107 6.12 4.60 5.48
C ILE A 107 6.59 4.81 6.92
N GLY A 108 5.67 5.19 7.81
CA GLY A 108 5.88 5.18 9.25
C GLY A 108 5.14 4.00 9.89
N TYR A 109 5.73 3.40 10.91
CA TYR A 109 5.14 2.30 11.67
C TYR A 109 4.75 2.78 13.06
N GLN A 110 3.71 2.18 13.65
CA GLN A 110 3.34 2.46 15.03
C GLN A 110 3.88 1.40 15.98
N VAL A 111 4.33 1.82 17.16
CA VAL A 111 4.78 0.92 18.22
C VAL A 111 3.63 0.03 18.68
N LYS A 112 3.89 -1.28 18.82
CA LYS A 112 2.94 -2.23 19.38
C LYS A 112 2.89 -2.06 20.91
N VAL A 113 1.85 -1.41 21.40
CA VAL A 113 1.55 -1.31 22.84
C VAL A 113 0.94 -2.63 23.30
N ARG A 114 1.52 -3.27 24.32
CA ARG A 114 0.97 -4.47 24.97
C ARG A 114 0.64 -4.12 26.41
N ASN A 115 -0.61 -4.33 26.82
CA ASN A 115 -0.99 -4.19 28.22
C ASN A 115 -0.57 -5.46 28.96
N THR A 116 0.54 -5.39 29.70
CA THR A 116 0.97 -6.44 30.64
C THR A 116 0.25 -6.16 31.96
N GLY A 117 -0.79 -6.92 32.28
CA GLY A 117 -1.81 -6.62 33.32
C GLY A 117 -1.34 -6.58 34.78
N THR A 118 -0.24 -5.90 35.09
CA THR A 118 0.22 -5.64 36.46
C THR A 118 -0.56 -4.52 37.18
N GLU A 119 -1.56 -3.90 36.54
CA GLU A 119 -2.34 -2.78 37.09
C GLU A 119 -3.85 -3.07 37.27
N SER A 120 -4.33 -4.30 37.11
CA SER A 120 -5.74 -4.66 37.38
C SER A 120 -5.98 -5.21 38.80
N LEU A 121 -5.04 -4.99 39.74
CA LEU A 121 -5.10 -5.42 41.14
C LEU A 121 -4.94 -4.27 42.14
N ALA A 122 -5.30 -3.03 41.74
CA ALA A 122 -5.38 -1.88 42.64
C ALA A 122 -6.83 -1.33 42.65
#